data_AF-A0A3C0W7Q7-F1
#
_entry.id   AF-A0A3C0W7Q7-F1
#
_cell.length_a   1.000
_cell.length_b   1.000
_cell.length_c   1.000
_cell.angle_alpha   90.00
_cell.angle_beta   90.00
_cell.angle_gamma   90.00
#
_symmetry.space_group_name_H-M   'P 1'
#
loop_
_entity.id
_entity.type
_entity.pdbx_description
1 polymer ?
#
loop_
_entity_poly.entity_id
_entity_poly.type
_entity_poly.pdbx_seq_one_letter_code
_entity_poly.pdbx_strand_id
1 'polypeptide(L)'
;MEDTVEVSFQTAMVTGFGTLIRGHTQPSGLRSIPMSWDKFKADSTTWDEGRFVYRGQAAPWRLRTSFHRTWRKNLDTYTSTLIRELHKGLTPRLSKSLDFTNPEDVGAFYSVAQHHGYPTPLLDWSRSPFVAAFFAFEHASPSTAVRIIAFDKAAWTRLTQERVVSLARPTSRSSIYCLTTTTGLCRKNLSSR
;
A
#
# COMPACT_ATOMS: atom_id res chain seq x y z
N MET A 1 17.41 16.12 -9.33
CA MET A 1 16.72 17.27 -8.71
C MET A 1 15.53 16.71 -7.95
N GLU A 2 15.46 16.95 -6.64
CA GLU A 2 14.32 16.56 -5.81
C GLU A 2 13.12 17.46 -6.15
N ASP A 3 11.97 16.86 -6.46
CA ASP A 3 10.74 17.59 -6.78
C ASP A 3 10.11 18.04 -5.46
N THR A 4 10.39 19.28 -5.04
CA THR A 4 9.91 19.85 -3.78
C THR A 4 8.74 20.80 -4.01
N VAL A 5 7.73 20.73 -3.13
CA VAL A 5 6.63 21.70 -3.06
C VAL A 5 6.83 22.54 -1.82
N GLU A 6 6.94 23.85 -2.00
CA GLU A 6 6.81 24.76 -0.88
C GLU A 6 5.34 24.89 -0.51
N VAL A 7 5.05 24.71 0.77
CA VAL A 7 3.71 24.84 1.33
C VAL A 7 3.78 25.90 2.40
N SER A 8 2.93 26.91 2.26
CA SER A 8 2.69 27.90 3.31
C SER A 8 1.26 27.74 3.84
N PHE A 9 1.08 28.05 5.11
CA PHE A 9 -0.25 28.14 5.71
C PHE A 9 -0.34 29.36 6.61
N GLN A 10 -1.55 29.90 6.70
CA GLN A 10 -1.87 31.03 7.53
C GLN A 10 -3.13 30.72 8.33
N THR A 11 -3.03 30.89 9.64
CA THR A 11 -4.15 30.78 10.58
C THR A 11 -4.27 32.08 11.37
N ALA A 12 -5.35 32.22 12.15
CA ALA A 12 -5.54 33.39 13.01
C ALA A 12 -4.47 33.54 14.11
N MET A 13 -3.70 32.48 14.39
CA MET A 13 -2.69 32.46 15.46
C MET A 13 -1.25 32.40 14.94
N VAL A 14 -1.01 31.74 13.79
CA VAL A 14 0.34 31.48 13.27
C VAL A 14 0.35 31.42 11.74
N THR A 15 1.41 31.96 11.15
CA THR A 15 1.87 31.70 9.78
C THR A 15 3.08 30.76 9.79
N GLY A 16 3.11 29.82 8.84
CA GLY A 16 4.21 28.87 8.72
C GLY A 16 4.49 28.51 7.27
N PHE A 17 5.71 28.05 7.02
CA PHE A 17 6.15 27.52 5.74
C PHE A 17 6.88 26.19 5.96
N GLY A 18 6.81 25.31 4.98
CA GLY A 18 7.49 24.03 5.00
C GLY A 18 7.68 23.49 3.59
N THR A 19 8.71 22.68 3.41
CA THR A 19 9.02 22.06 2.12
C THR A 19 8.57 20.61 2.16
N LEU A 20 7.67 20.23 1.26
CA LEU A 20 7.25 18.86 1.05
C LEU A 20 8.03 18.24 -0.11
N ILE A 21 8.77 17.18 0.15
CA ILE A 21 9.42 16.40 -0.89
C ILE A 21 8.36 15.52 -1.57
N ARG A 22 8.16 15.68 -2.88
CA ARG A 22 7.31 14.79 -3.67
C ARG A 22 8.05 13.47 -3.84
N GLY A 23 7.67 12.49 -3.02
CA GLY A 23 8.29 11.15 -2.99
C GLY A 23 8.02 10.25 -4.20
N HIS A 24 7.98 10.79 -5.43
CA HIS A 24 7.73 10.03 -6.65
C HIS A 24 8.97 9.32 -7.19
N THR A 25 10.17 9.86 -6.94
CA THR A 25 11.43 9.34 -7.48
C THR A 25 12.28 8.58 -6.47
N GLN A 26 11.91 8.58 -5.19
CA GLN A 26 12.71 7.89 -4.18
C GLN A 26 12.49 6.36 -4.21
N PRO A 27 13.58 5.56 -4.05
CA PRO A 27 13.50 4.11 -4.00
C PRO A 27 12.72 3.64 -2.76
N SER A 28 12.36 2.36 -2.74
CA SER A 28 11.73 1.77 -1.57
C SER A 28 12.66 1.72 -0.37
N GLY A 29 12.20 2.19 0.78
CA GLY A 29 12.89 2.03 2.07
C GLY A 29 12.84 0.60 2.63
N LEU A 30 12.21 -0.35 1.92
CA LEU A 30 12.23 -1.76 2.30
C LEU A 30 13.64 -2.33 2.11
N ARG A 31 14.21 -2.85 3.20
CA ARG A 31 15.49 -3.55 3.19
C ARG A 31 15.34 -4.91 2.49
N SER A 32 16.14 -5.15 1.45
CA SER A 32 16.22 -6.44 0.77
C SER A 32 17.40 -7.25 1.28
N ILE A 33 17.21 -8.56 1.41
CA ILE A 33 18.27 -9.52 1.71
C ILE A 33 18.70 -10.14 0.37
N PRO A 34 19.94 -9.91 -0.11
CA PRO A 34 20.41 -10.53 -1.34
C PRO A 34 20.48 -12.05 -1.15
N MET A 35 19.97 -12.81 -2.12
CA MET A 35 20.03 -14.27 -2.12
C MET A 35 20.16 -14.81 -3.55
N SER A 36 20.79 -15.97 -3.70
CA SER A 36 20.86 -16.67 -4.99
C SER A 36 19.52 -17.32 -5.34
N TRP A 37 19.35 -17.65 -6.62
CA TRP A 37 18.16 -18.36 -7.10
C TRP A 37 17.99 -19.73 -6.44
N ASP A 38 19.07 -20.48 -6.23
CA ASP A 38 19.01 -21.79 -5.59
C ASP A 38 18.59 -21.70 -4.12
N LYS A 39 19.11 -20.70 -3.41
CA LYS A 39 18.68 -20.41 -2.04
C LYS A 39 17.21 -20.01 -1.99
N PHE A 40 16.76 -19.16 -2.91
CA PHE A 40 15.36 -18.76 -2.99
C PHE A 40 14.44 -19.96 -3.21
N LYS A 41 14.77 -20.85 -4.16
CA LYS A 41 14.00 -22.08 -4.41
C LYS A 41 13.88 -22.92 -3.13
N ALA A 42 15.01 -23.22 -2.49
CA ALA A 42 15.06 -24.04 -1.28
C ALA A 42 14.24 -23.42 -0.13
N ASP A 43 14.45 -22.13 0.15
CA ASP A 43 13.73 -21.43 1.22
C ASP A 43 12.22 -21.36 0.91
N SER A 44 11.85 -21.04 -0.34
CA SER A 44 10.46 -20.84 -0.74
C SER A 44 9.57 -22.08 -0.62
N THR A 45 10.15 -23.28 -0.77
CA THR A 45 9.46 -24.56 -0.56
C THR A 45 9.30 -24.95 0.90
N THR A 46 10.09 -24.36 1.80
CA THR A 46 9.98 -24.61 3.25
C THR A 46 8.98 -23.70 3.95
N TRP A 47 8.53 -22.64 3.26
CA TRP A 47 7.57 -21.70 3.82
C TRP A 47 6.18 -22.30 3.87
N ASP A 48 5.49 -22.04 4.98
CA ASP A 48 4.13 -22.52 5.24
C ASP A 48 3.14 -22.09 4.13
N GLU A 49 2.43 -23.07 3.57
CA GLU A 49 1.52 -22.87 2.45
C GLU A 49 0.37 -21.94 2.87
N GLY A 50 0.21 -20.84 2.13
CA GLY A 50 -0.85 -19.86 2.38
C GLY A 50 -0.57 -18.87 3.52
N ARG A 51 0.53 -19.01 4.27
CA ARG A 51 0.97 -17.99 5.23
C ARG A 51 1.44 -16.72 4.54
N PHE A 52 2.11 -16.86 3.41
CA PHE A 52 2.69 -15.75 2.68
C PHE A 52 2.00 -15.54 1.34
N VAL A 53 1.98 -14.27 0.90
CA VAL A 53 1.70 -13.89 -0.49
C VAL A 53 2.87 -13.09 -1.04
N TYR A 54 3.11 -13.22 -2.34
CA TYR A 54 4.33 -12.79 -2.98
C TYR A 54 4.06 -11.78 -4.09
N ARG A 55 4.98 -10.83 -4.28
CA ARG A 55 4.96 -9.89 -5.40
C ARG A 55 6.36 -9.71 -5.98
N GLY A 56 6.46 -9.86 -7.29
CA GLY A 56 7.67 -9.58 -8.05
C GLY A 56 7.79 -8.10 -8.42
N GLN A 57 9.03 -7.59 -8.42
CA GLN A 57 9.39 -6.28 -8.95
C GLN A 57 10.74 -6.39 -9.67
N ALA A 58 10.82 -5.88 -10.90
CA ALA A 58 12.06 -5.86 -11.68
C ALA A 58 13.13 -4.91 -11.10
N ALA A 59 12.73 -3.98 -10.24
CA ALA A 59 13.61 -3.00 -9.61
C ALA A 59 13.10 -2.66 -8.19
N PRO A 60 13.92 -2.00 -7.34
CA PRO A 60 13.59 -1.71 -5.93
C PRO A 60 12.56 -0.57 -5.76
N TRP A 61 11.49 -0.60 -6.53
CA TRP A 61 10.41 0.38 -6.49
C TRP A 61 9.60 0.29 -5.20
N ARG A 62 9.03 1.43 -4.81
CA ARG A 62 8.07 1.50 -3.70
C ARG A 62 6.83 0.66 -4.01
N LEU A 63 6.28 0.00 -3.00
CA LEU A 63 4.95 -0.61 -3.09
C LEU A 63 3.89 0.50 -3.18
N ARG A 64 3.46 0.83 -4.39
CA ARG A 64 2.39 1.80 -4.65
C ARG A 64 1.42 1.24 -5.67
N THR A 65 0.13 1.37 -5.39
CA THR A 65 -0.96 0.99 -6.32
C THR A 65 -1.01 1.95 -7.51
N SER A 66 -1.71 1.60 -8.58
CA SER A 66 -1.90 2.52 -9.72
C SER A 66 -2.61 3.81 -9.29
N PHE A 67 -3.60 3.72 -8.40
CA PHE A 67 -4.23 4.89 -7.77
C PHE A 67 -3.22 5.85 -7.13
N HIS A 68 -2.36 5.32 -6.25
CA HIS A 68 -1.40 6.16 -5.54
C HIS A 68 -0.33 6.76 -6.47
N ARG A 69 -0.08 6.18 -7.66
CA ARG A 69 0.81 6.77 -8.66
C ARG A 69 0.22 8.03 -9.32
N THR A 70 -1.11 8.17 -9.33
CA THR A 70 -1.83 9.32 -9.92
C THR A 70 -1.97 10.55 -8.99
N TRP A 71 -1.09 10.70 -7.99
CA TRP A 71 -1.13 11.76 -6.96
C TRP A 71 -2.35 11.76 -6.02
N ARG A 72 -3.27 10.82 -6.23
CA ARG A 72 -4.44 10.62 -5.36
C ARG A 72 -4.06 9.76 -4.15
N LYS A 73 -4.56 10.12 -2.98
CA LYS A 73 -4.29 9.42 -1.71
C LYS A 73 -5.53 9.24 -0.84
N ASN A 74 -6.62 9.94 -1.14
CA ASN A 74 -7.86 9.86 -0.37
C ASN A 74 -8.65 8.61 -0.78
N LEU A 75 -8.45 7.53 -0.03
CA LEU A 75 -9.16 6.27 -0.22
C LEU A 75 -10.64 6.36 0.17
N ASP A 76 -11.00 7.27 1.09
CA ASP A 76 -12.39 7.49 1.46
C ASP A 76 -13.15 8.07 0.27
N THR A 77 -12.70 9.18 -0.31
CA THR A 77 -13.32 9.76 -1.52
C THR A 77 -13.32 8.77 -2.69
N TYR A 78 -12.27 7.97 -2.83
CA TYR A 78 -12.22 6.93 -3.86
C TYR A 78 -13.35 5.90 -3.68
N THR A 79 -13.49 5.36 -2.47
CA THR A 79 -14.43 4.27 -2.17
C THR A 79 -15.87 4.78 -2.02
N SER A 80 -16.05 5.96 -1.43
CA SER A 80 -17.35 6.54 -1.16
C SER A 80 -17.94 7.27 -2.35
N THR A 81 -17.14 7.65 -3.35
CA THR A 81 -17.62 8.48 -4.47
C THR A 81 -17.16 7.93 -5.81
N LEU A 82 -15.85 7.92 -6.08
CA LEU A 82 -15.32 7.63 -7.42
C LEU A 82 -15.71 6.25 -7.93
N ILE A 83 -15.57 5.21 -7.10
CA ILE A 83 -15.90 3.84 -7.51
C ILE A 83 -17.41 3.66 -7.72
N ARG A 84 -18.24 4.38 -6.95
CA ARG A 84 -19.70 4.30 -7.07
C ARG A 84 -20.19 4.99 -8.34
N GLU A 85 -19.61 6.14 -8.68
CA GLU A 85 -19.93 6.81 -9.95
C GLU A 85 -19.44 5.99 -11.16
N LEU A 86 -18.26 5.37 -11.05
CA LEU A 86 -17.79 4.42 -12.07
C LEU A 86 -18.74 3.23 -12.20
N HIS A 87 -19.18 2.65 -11.09
CA HIS A 87 -20.14 1.54 -11.09
C HIS A 87 -21.46 1.93 -11.75
N LYS A 88 -22.05 3.07 -11.41
CA LYS A 88 -23.27 3.57 -12.07
C LYS A 88 -23.09 3.78 -13.58
N GLY A 89 -21.94 4.32 -14.01
CA GLY A 89 -21.67 4.57 -15.43
C GLY A 89 -21.38 3.30 -16.23
N LEU A 90 -20.77 2.28 -15.61
CA LEU A 90 -20.40 1.04 -16.27
C LEU A 90 -21.49 -0.03 -16.20
N THR A 91 -22.29 -0.08 -15.13
CA THR A 91 -23.32 -1.14 -14.92
C THR A 91 -24.26 -1.31 -16.13
N PRO A 92 -24.78 -0.24 -16.77
CA PRO A 92 -25.64 -0.38 -17.94
C PRO A 92 -24.93 -1.00 -19.16
N ARG A 93 -23.60 -0.98 -19.18
CA ARG A 93 -22.76 -1.49 -20.28
C ARG A 93 -22.18 -2.87 -19.99
N LEU A 94 -22.30 -3.35 -18.75
CA LEU A 94 -21.90 -4.70 -18.38
C LEU A 94 -23.05 -5.67 -18.65
N SER A 95 -22.73 -6.82 -19.22
CA SER A 95 -23.70 -7.90 -19.45
C SER A 95 -24.21 -8.54 -18.15
N LYS A 96 -23.44 -8.42 -17.06
CA LYS A 96 -23.76 -8.96 -15.74
C LYS A 96 -24.01 -7.82 -14.76
N SER A 97 -25.11 -7.90 -14.01
CA SER A 97 -25.33 -7.03 -12.85
C SER A 97 -24.36 -7.40 -11.73
N LEU A 98 -23.59 -6.43 -11.25
CA LEU A 98 -22.63 -6.62 -10.17
C LEU A 98 -23.20 -6.04 -8.87
N ASP A 99 -23.38 -6.90 -7.88
CA ASP A 99 -23.85 -6.51 -6.55
C ASP A 99 -22.66 -6.12 -5.66
N PHE A 100 -22.65 -4.89 -5.17
CA PHE A 100 -21.57 -4.37 -4.33
C PHE A 100 -21.63 -4.84 -2.87
N THR A 101 -22.68 -5.57 -2.49
CA THR A 101 -22.73 -6.29 -1.21
C THR A 101 -21.97 -7.62 -1.27
N ASN A 102 -21.79 -8.19 -2.46
CA ASN A 102 -21.04 -9.41 -2.70
C ASN A 102 -19.55 -9.11 -2.94
N PRO A 103 -18.62 -9.57 -2.09
CA PRO A 103 -17.19 -9.34 -2.26
C PRO A 103 -16.63 -9.86 -3.59
N GLU A 104 -17.19 -10.93 -4.14
CA GLU A 104 -16.73 -11.50 -5.41
C GLU A 104 -17.07 -10.59 -6.60
N ASP A 105 -18.27 -10.03 -6.62
CA ASP A 105 -18.71 -9.10 -7.67
C ASP A 105 -17.95 -7.77 -7.57
N VAL A 106 -17.65 -7.31 -6.35
CA VAL A 106 -16.75 -6.18 -6.13
C VAL A 106 -15.36 -6.47 -6.70
N GLY A 107 -14.80 -7.65 -6.39
CA GLY A 107 -13.51 -8.08 -6.94
C GLY A 107 -13.51 -8.14 -8.48
N ALA A 108 -14.57 -8.70 -9.07
CA ALA A 108 -14.76 -8.75 -10.51
C ALA A 108 -14.82 -7.34 -11.13
N PHE A 109 -15.56 -6.42 -10.49
CA PHE A 109 -15.62 -5.02 -10.93
C PHE A 109 -14.25 -4.36 -10.94
N TYR A 110 -13.47 -4.53 -9.86
CA TYR A 110 -12.12 -3.97 -9.77
C TYR A 110 -11.18 -4.57 -10.82
N SER A 111 -11.31 -5.86 -11.14
CA SER A 111 -10.55 -6.52 -12.20
C SER A 111 -10.84 -5.90 -13.57
N VAL A 112 -12.12 -5.70 -13.90
CA VAL A 112 -12.53 -5.02 -15.14
C VAL A 112 -11.98 -3.58 -15.19
N ALA A 113 -12.09 -2.85 -14.08
CA ALA A 113 -11.55 -1.50 -13.99
C ALA A 113 -10.03 -1.47 -14.25
N GLN A 114 -9.27 -2.38 -13.63
CA GLN A 114 -7.82 -2.50 -13.84
C GLN A 114 -7.48 -2.87 -15.28
N HIS A 115 -8.23 -3.79 -15.90
CA HIS A 115 -8.02 -4.21 -17.28
C HIS A 115 -8.17 -3.05 -18.27
N HIS A 116 -9.11 -2.14 -18.03
CA HIS A 116 -9.29 -0.92 -18.82
C HIS A 116 -8.39 0.25 -18.39
N GLY A 117 -7.38 0.01 -17.56
CA GLY A 117 -6.40 1.02 -17.14
C GLY A 117 -6.92 2.01 -16.08
N TYR A 118 -8.09 1.76 -15.48
CA TYR A 118 -8.58 2.61 -14.40
C TYR A 118 -7.68 2.48 -13.16
N PRO A 119 -7.27 3.60 -12.54
CA PRO A 119 -6.34 3.56 -11.43
C PRO A 119 -7.02 3.07 -10.13
N THR A 120 -6.68 1.86 -9.69
CA THR A 120 -7.25 1.22 -8.48
C THR A 120 -6.29 1.24 -7.28
N PRO A 121 -6.82 1.20 -6.04
CA PRO A 121 -6.03 1.11 -4.82
C PRO A 121 -5.58 -0.32 -4.52
N LEU A 122 -5.60 -1.22 -5.51
CA LEU A 122 -5.22 -2.61 -5.36
C LEU A 122 -3.76 -2.84 -5.79
N LEU A 123 -3.14 -3.80 -5.13
CA LEU A 123 -1.85 -4.38 -5.52
C LEU A 123 -2.09 -5.85 -5.82
N ASP A 124 -1.47 -6.32 -6.89
CA ASP A 124 -1.49 -7.72 -7.30
C ASP A 124 -0.49 -8.51 -6.45
N TRP A 125 -0.97 -9.58 -5.83
CA TRP A 125 -0.17 -10.51 -5.04
C TRP A 125 -0.49 -11.93 -5.52
N SER A 126 0.54 -12.75 -5.64
CA SER A 126 0.40 -14.17 -5.98
C SER A 126 0.57 -15.03 -4.74
N ARG A 127 -0.13 -16.18 -4.68
CA ARG A 127 0.12 -17.20 -3.66
C ARG A 127 1.36 -18.04 -3.97
N SER A 128 1.81 -18.03 -5.22
CA SER A 128 2.99 -18.79 -5.66
C SER A 128 4.23 -17.90 -5.68
N PRO A 129 5.32 -18.28 -4.99
CA PRO A 129 6.59 -17.55 -5.02
C PRO A 129 7.20 -17.58 -6.43
N PHE A 130 6.99 -18.64 -7.20
CA PHE A 130 7.50 -18.78 -8.57
C PHE A 130 6.78 -17.88 -9.56
N VAL A 131 5.46 -17.71 -9.42
CA VAL A 131 4.70 -16.75 -10.24
C VAL A 131 5.17 -15.33 -9.94
N ALA A 132 5.41 -14.99 -8.67
CA ALA A 132 5.98 -13.69 -8.32
C ALA A 132 7.39 -13.51 -8.89
N ALA A 133 8.24 -14.54 -8.85
CA ALA A 133 9.56 -14.52 -9.47
C ALA A 133 9.48 -14.28 -10.99
N PHE A 134 8.59 -14.98 -11.69
CA PHE A 134 8.37 -14.78 -13.12
C PHE A 134 8.11 -13.31 -13.47
N PHE A 135 7.16 -12.67 -12.80
CA PHE A 135 6.87 -11.24 -13.02
C PHE A 135 8.03 -10.31 -12.62
N ALA A 136 8.85 -10.71 -11.64
CA ALA A 136 10.04 -9.95 -11.27
C ALA A 136 11.08 -9.96 -12.41
N PHE A 137 11.27 -11.11 -13.07
CA PHE A 137 12.26 -11.29 -14.13
C PHE A 137 11.77 -10.88 -15.52
N GLU A 138 10.47 -10.98 -15.82
CA GLU A 138 9.89 -10.71 -17.14
C GLU A 138 10.28 -9.34 -17.70
N HIS A 139 10.38 -8.33 -16.82
CA HIS A 139 10.70 -6.95 -17.19
C HIS A 139 12.11 -6.52 -16.74
N ALA A 140 12.94 -7.45 -16.28
CA ALA A 140 14.28 -7.18 -15.79
C ALA A 140 15.32 -7.38 -16.90
N SER A 141 16.38 -6.57 -16.89
CA SER A 141 17.53 -6.82 -17.75
C SER A 141 18.35 -8.01 -17.20
N PRO A 142 19.02 -8.82 -18.05
CA PRO A 142 19.71 -10.04 -17.62
C PRO A 142 20.78 -9.84 -16.53
N SER A 143 21.34 -8.64 -16.42
CA SER A 143 22.37 -8.28 -15.43
C SER A 143 21.82 -7.58 -14.18
N THR A 144 20.50 -7.44 -14.05
CA THR A 144 19.88 -6.68 -12.95
C THR A 144 19.33 -7.59 -11.86
N ALA A 145 19.56 -7.20 -10.60
CA ALA A 145 18.96 -7.88 -9.46
C ALA A 145 17.47 -7.52 -9.37
N VAL A 146 16.62 -8.54 -9.31
CA VAL A 146 15.19 -8.38 -9.11
C VAL A 146 14.83 -8.45 -7.62
N ARG A 147 13.60 -8.05 -7.30
CA ARG A 147 13.08 -8.05 -5.93
C ARG A 147 11.81 -8.86 -5.87
N ILE A 148 11.75 -9.79 -4.92
CA ILE A 148 10.54 -10.53 -4.56
C ILE A 148 10.17 -10.14 -3.14
N ILE A 149 8.94 -9.71 -2.95
CA ILE A 149 8.40 -9.31 -1.65
C ILE A 149 7.51 -10.43 -1.16
N ALA A 150 7.78 -10.93 0.05
CA ALA A 150 6.90 -11.84 0.76
C ALA A 150 6.16 -11.08 1.86
N PHE A 151 4.83 -11.13 1.85
CA PHE A 151 3.98 -10.52 2.86
C PHE A 151 3.40 -11.62 3.76
N ASP A 152 3.66 -11.53 5.07
CA ASP A 152 3.14 -12.49 6.07
C ASP A 152 1.68 -12.15 6.40
N LYS A 153 0.77 -12.90 5.77
CA LYS A 153 -0.67 -12.76 5.99
C LYS A 153 -1.05 -13.15 7.42
N ALA A 154 -0.43 -14.19 7.98
CA ALA A 154 -0.76 -14.66 9.32
C ALA A 154 -0.36 -13.64 10.40
N ALA A 155 0.83 -13.04 10.27
CA ALA A 155 1.26 -11.96 11.17
C ALA A 155 0.38 -10.73 11.05
N TRP A 156 -0.01 -10.36 9.82
CA TRP A 156 -0.95 -9.25 9.60
C TRP A 156 -2.29 -9.48 10.30
N THR A 157 -2.91 -10.65 10.11
CA THR A 157 -4.19 -10.98 10.74
C THR A 157 -4.11 -10.86 12.26
N ARG A 158 -3.06 -11.41 12.90
CA ARG A 158 -2.86 -11.30 14.36
C ARG A 158 -2.74 -9.84 14.80
N LEU A 159 -1.90 -9.05 14.14
CA LEU A 159 -1.71 -7.64 14.46
C LEU A 159 -3.01 -6.83 14.29
N THR A 160 -3.80 -7.11 13.26
CA THR A 160 -5.07 -6.42 13.05
C THR A 160 -6.10 -6.83 14.11
N GLN A 161 -6.17 -8.10 14.48
CA GLN A 161 -7.10 -8.56 15.49
C GLN A 161 -6.80 -7.96 16.88
N GLU A 162 -5.53 -7.74 17.19
CA GLU A 162 -5.08 -7.11 18.43
C GLU A 162 -5.22 -5.57 18.43
N ARG A 163 -5.22 -4.91 17.26
CA ARG A 163 -5.18 -3.44 17.14
C ARG A 163 -6.49 -2.80 16.64
N VAL A 164 -7.50 -3.57 16.23
CA VAL A 164 -8.77 -3.05 15.68
C VAL A 164 -9.75 -2.51 16.74
N VAL A 165 -9.32 -2.28 17.98
CA VAL A 165 -10.13 -1.56 19.00
C VAL A 165 -10.35 -0.07 18.64
N SER A 166 -9.66 0.51 17.64
CA SER A 166 -9.97 1.88 17.20
C SER A 166 -9.67 2.15 15.71
N LEU A 167 -10.55 1.66 14.84
CA LEU A 167 -10.85 2.36 13.58
C LEU A 167 -12.09 3.25 13.78
N ALA A 168 -12.05 4.11 14.81
CA ALA A 168 -13.03 5.17 14.93
C ALA A 168 -12.81 6.15 13.77
N ARG A 169 -13.88 6.43 13.02
CA ARG A 169 -13.88 7.30 11.85
C ARG A 169 -13.18 8.63 12.17
N PRO A 170 -12.23 9.11 11.36
CA PRO A 170 -11.87 10.52 11.42
C PRO A 170 -13.08 11.28 10.87
N THR A 171 -13.92 11.79 11.76
CA THR A 171 -14.96 12.72 11.37
C THR A 171 -14.32 13.94 10.72
N SER A 172 -14.99 14.42 9.67
CA SER A 172 -14.64 15.59 8.87
C SER A 172 -14.32 16.80 9.75
N ARG A 173 -13.02 17.02 10.02
CA ARG A 173 -12.35 18.31 10.23
C ARG A 173 -10.90 18.02 10.65
N SER A 174 -10.03 18.08 9.64
CA SER A 174 -8.62 18.46 9.71
C SER A 174 -7.91 18.34 11.07
N SER A 175 -7.12 17.27 11.26
CA SER A 175 -5.71 17.40 11.68
C SER A 175 -4.98 16.07 11.61
N ILE A 176 -3.74 16.18 11.15
CA ILE A 176 -2.72 15.15 11.02
C ILE A 176 -2.42 14.58 12.41
N TYR A 177 -2.63 13.28 12.63
CA TYR A 177 -2.14 12.61 13.84
C TYR A 177 -0.74 12.06 13.59
N CYS A 178 0.21 12.62 14.34
CA CYS A 178 1.53 12.03 14.60
C CYS A 178 1.33 10.81 15.51
N LEU A 179 1.78 9.63 15.08
CA LEU A 179 1.83 8.45 15.95
C LEU A 179 3.11 8.53 16.80
N THR A 180 3.01 9.06 18.01
CA THR A 180 4.01 8.78 19.07
C THR A 180 3.62 7.51 19.78
N THR A 181 4.45 6.48 19.65
CA THR A 181 4.36 5.22 20.39
C THR A 181 4.65 5.50 21.87
N THR A 182 3.63 5.44 22.73
CA THR A 182 3.83 5.51 24.19
C THR A 182 3.48 4.16 24.80
N THR A 183 4.50 3.33 25.05
CA THR A 183 4.45 2.30 26.11
C THR A 183 5.86 2.09 26.65
N GLY A 184 6.13 2.60 27.86
CA GLY A 184 7.41 2.37 28.55
C GLY A 184 7.71 3.25 29.76
N LEU A 185 6.86 3.18 30.80
CA LEU A 185 7.18 3.29 32.23
C LEU A 185 8.34 4.18 32.74
N CYS A 186 7.96 5.27 33.43
CA CYS A 186 8.41 5.70 34.76
C CYS A 186 9.91 5.59 35.16
N ARG A 187 10.58 6.75 35.25
CA ARG A 187 11.06 7.32 36.54
C ARG A 187 11.50 8.79 36.35
N LYS A 188 10.72 9.70 36.93
CA LYS A 188 11.16 11.07 37.23
C LYS A 188 12.08 11.00 38.45
N ASN A 189 13.30 11.51 38.33
CA ASN A 189 14.00 12.12 39.46
C ASN A 189 14.44 13.51 38.99
N LEU A 190 13.58 14.49 39.23
CA LEU A 190 13.93 15.90 39.31
C LEU A 190 13.71 16.30 40.77
N SER A 191 14.78 16.31 41.54
CA SER A 191 14.90 17.13 42.73
C SER A 191 15.58 18.42 42.30
N SER A 192 14.88 19.54 42.44
CA SER A 192 15.39 20.88 42.25
C SER A 192 16.20 21.33 43.47
N ARG A 193 17.49 21.60 43.28
CA ARG A 193 18.21 22.81 43.71
C ARG A 193 19.61 22.80 43.10
#